data_AF-A0A924RF51-F1
#
_entry.id   AF-A0A924RF51-F1
#
_cell.length_a   1.000
_cell.length_b   1.000
_cell.length_c   1.000
_cell.angle_alpha   90.00
_cell.angle_beta   90.00
_cell.angle_gamma   90.00
#
_symmetry.space_group_name_H-M   'P 1'
#
loop_
_entity.id
_entity.type
_entity.pdbx_description
1 polymer ?
#
loop_
_entity_poly.entity_id
_entity_poly.type
_entity_poly.pdbx_seq_one_letter_code
_entity_poly.pdbx_strand_id
1 'polypeptide(L)' 'MEDDISGVIVGALVAVLGMVGLIMASGAYDNAIFIFGLSLAAFAVLFNIGLIRRHFDRRSGGRHV' A
#
# COMPACT_ATOMS: atom_id res chain seq x y z
N MET A 1 16.59 -5.47 -11.95
CA MET A 1 16.87 -4.61 -10.78
C MET A 1 16.03 -3.34 -10.85
N GLU A 2 15.92 -2.66 -12.00
CA GLU A 2 14.98 -1.52 -12.20
C GLU A 2 13.52 -1.81 -11.81
N ASP A 3 13.00 -3.00 -12.13
CA ASP A 3 11.62 -3.41 -11.78
C ASP A 3 11.38 -3.57 -10.27
N ASP A 4 12.38 -4.08 -9.53
CA ASP A 4 12.32 -4.22 -8.08
C ASP A 4 12.29 -2.83 -7.41
N ILE A 5 13.15 -1.91 -7.87
CA ILE A 5 13.26 -0.55 -7.32
C ILE A 5 11.96 0.23 -7.56
N SER A 6 11.37 0.12 -8.75
CA SER A 6 10.09 0.77 -9.07
C SER A 6 8.96 0.27 -8.15
N GLY A 7 8.92 -1.03 -7.86
CA GLY A 7 7.95 -1.60 -6.91
C GLY A 7 8.12 -1.05 -5.49
N VAL A 8 9.36 -0.92 -5.02
CA VAL A 8 9.66 -0.35 -3.69
C VAL A 8 9.26 1.12 -3.61
N ILE A 9 9.56 1.93 -4.63
CA ILE A 9 9.20 3.35 -4.66
C ILE A 9 7.68 3.52 -4.64
N VAL A 10 6.95 2.76 -5.46
CA VAL A 10 5.48 2.81 -5.48
C VAL A 10 4.90 2.36 -4.13
N GLY A 11 5.43 1.29 -3.54
CA GLY A 11 5.03 0.84 -2.20
C GLY A 11 5.28 1.90 -1.12
N ALA A 12 6.41 2.60 -1.17
CA ALA A 12 6.73 3.67 -0.23
C ALA A 12 5.79 4.88 -0.40
N LEU A 13 5.51 5.31 -1.64
CA LEU A 13 4.56 6.40 -1.91
C LEU A 13 3.15 6.06 -1.42
N VAL A 14 2.70 4.82 -1.63
CA VAL A 14 1.38 4.36 -1.15
C VAL A 14 1.34 4.29 0.38
N ALA A 15 2.41 3.87 1.04
CA ALA A 15 2.50 3.89 2.50
C ALA A 15 2.38 5.32 3.07
N VAL A 16 3.05 6.29 2.44
CA VAL A 16 2.94 7.70 2.82
C VAL A 16 1.51 8.21 2.59
N LEU A 17 0.89 7.91 1.45
CA LEU A 17 -0.50 8.26 1.18
C LEU A 17 -1.48 7.68 2.21
N GLY A 18 -1.29 6.41 2.61
CA GLY A 18 -2.09 5.79 3.67
C GLY A 18 -1.92 6.48 5.03
N MET A 19 -0.70 6.91 5.35
CA MET A 19 -0.39 7.65 6.58
C MET A 19 -1.05 9.04 6.57
N VAL A 20 -1.05 9.73 5.43
CA VAL A 20 -1.76 11.00 5.24
C VAL A 20 -3.28 10.80 5.38
N GLY A 21 -3.82 9.68 4.87
CA GLY A 21 -5.22 9.30 5.06
C GLY A 21 -5.61 9.12 6.53
N LEU A 22 -4.74 8.48 7.32
CA LEU A 22 -4.91 8.34 8.78
C LEU A 22 -4.89 9.68 9.51
N ILE A 23 -4.01 10.60 9.11
CA ILE A 23 -3.93 11.94 9.68
C ILE A 23 -5.20 12.74 9.33
N MET A 24 -5.71 12.62 8.11
CA MET A 24 -6.99 13.23 7.75
C MET A 24 -8.16 12.62 8.54
N ALA A 25 -8.16 11.31 8.74
CA ALA A 25 -9.19 10.63 9.52
C ALA A 25 -9.17 11.06 11.00
N SER A 26 -8.00 11.27 11.60
CA SER A 26 -7.91 11.68 13.02
C SER A 26 -8.38 13.11 13.27
N GLY A 27 -8.28 13.99 12.28
CA GLY A 27 -8.78 15.38 12.34
C GLY A 27 -10.21 15.57 11.80
N ALA A 28 -10.86 14.52 11.31
CA ALA A 28 -12.16 14.62 10.67
C ALA A 28 -13.30 14.80 11.68
N TYR A 29 -14.02 15.92 11.58
CA TYR A 29 -15.28 16.14 12.29
C TYR A 29 -16.47 15.48 11.57
N ASP A 30 -16.34 15.29 10.24
CA ASP A 30 -17.35 14.66 9.38
C ASP A 30 -17.09 13.16 9.21
N ASN A 31 -18.12 12.35 9.48
CA ASN A 31 -18.08 10.88 9.35
C ASN A 31 -17.63 10.40 7.96
N ALA A 32 -17.94 11.15 6.90
CA ALA A 32 -17.54 10.81 5.54
C ALA A 32 -16.02 10.86 5.36
N ILE A 33 -15.35 11.88 5.91
CA ILE A 33 -13.89 12.05 5.81
C ILE A 33 -13.18 11.01 6.67
N PHE A 34 -13.75 10.67 7.83
CA PHE A 34 -13.25 9.60 8.68
C PHE A 34 -13.23 8.25 7.95
N ILE A 35 -14.36 7.86 7.35
CA ILE A 35 -14.48 6.60 6.59
C ILE A 35 -13.56 6.62 5.38
N PHE A 36 -13.46 7.75 4.68
CA PHE A 36 -12.57 7.89 3.53
C PHE A 36 -11.09 7.70 3.91
N GLY A 37 -10.61 8.41 4.94
CA GLY A 37 -9.23 8.31 5.40
C GLY A 37 -8.88 6.91 5.92
N LEU A 38 -9.80 6.27 6.65
CA LEU A 38 -9.64 4.89 7.11
C LEU A 38 -9.60 3.89 5.94
N SER A 39 -10.45 4.09 4.93
CA SER A 39 -10.47 3.26 3.71
C SER A 39 -9.19 3.42 2.90
N LEU A 40 -8.66 4.64 2.80
CA LEU A 40 -7.39 4.92 2.12
C LEU A 40 -6.22 4.24 2.83
N ALA A 41 -6.20 4.27 4.16
CA ALA A 41 -5.19 3.59 4.95
C ALA A 41 -5.27 2.06 4.82
N ALA A 42 -6.48 1.49 4.89
CA ALA A 42 -6.70 0.07 4.66
C ALA A 42 -6.27 -0.35 3.25
N PHE A 43 -6.61 0.44 2.24
CA PHE A 43 -6.18 0.22 0.85
C PHE A 43 -4.66 0.25 0.72
N ALA A 44 -3.99 1.23 1.34
CA ALA A 44 -2.53 1.34 1.30
C ALA A 44 -1.82 0.10 1.88
N VAL A 45 -2.34 -0.45 2.99
CA VAL A 45 -1.83 -1.68 3.60
C VAL A 45 -2.03 -2.87 2.67
N LEU A 46 -3.24 -3.06 2.15
CA LEU A 46 -3.55 -4.17 1.22
C LEU A 46 -2.71 -4.09 -0.06
N PHE A 47 -2.52 -2.89 -0.59
CA PHE A 47 -1.69 -2.65 -1.77
C PHE A 47 -0.23 -3.04 -1.51
N ASN A 48 0.34 -2.65 -0.36
CA ASN A 48 1.70 -3.02 0.01
C ASN A 48 1.87 -4.55 0.14
N ILE A 49 0.92 -5.22 0.79
CA ILE A 49 0.91 -6.69 0.91
C ILE A 49 0.84 -7.34 -0.48
N GLY A 50 0.00 -6.82 -1.39
CA GLY A 50 -0.09 -7.30 -2.76
C GLY A 50 1.22 -7.12 -3.55
N LEU A 51 1.90 -6.00 -3.34
CA LEU A 51 3.19 -5.70 -3.98
C LEU A 51 4.28 -6.66 -3.48
N ILE A 52 4.35 -6.89 -2.17
CA ILE A 52 5.25 -7.89 -1.56
C ILE A 52 4.94 -9.28 -2.11
N ARG A 53 3.66 -9.68 -2.17
CA ARG A 53 3.25 -10.99 -2.69
C ARG A 53 3.63 -11.15 -4.16
N ARG A 54 3.39 -10.14 -5.01
CA ARG A 54 3.78 -10.16 -6.43
C ARG A 54 5.31 -10.25 -6.59
N HIS A 55 6.05 -9.61 -5.70
CA HIS A 55 7.50 -9.66 -5.68
C HIS A 55 8.03 -11.06 -5.34
N PHE A 56 7.44 -11.70 -4.33
CA PHE A 56 7.76 -13.08 -3.98
C PHE A 56 7.29 -14.07 -5.06
N ASP A 57 6.12 -13.87 -5.65
CA ASP A 57 5.58 -14.72 -6.71
C ASP A 57 6.49 -14.70 -7.96
N ARG A 58 7.00 -13.52 -8.33
CA ARG A 58 8.04 -13.38 -9.39
C ARG A 58 9.34 -14.11 -9.05
N ARG A 59 9.71 -14.20 -7.77
CA ARG A 59 10.93 -14.91 -7.32
C ARG A 59 10.71 -16.41 -7.16
N SER A 60 9.49 -16.85 -6.83
CA SER A 60 9.13 -18.24 -6.58
C SER A 60 8.66 -18.99 -7.82
N GLY A 61 8.13 -18.30 -8.84
CA GLY A 61 7.73 -18.89 -10.12
C GLY A 61 8.86 -19.52 -10.96
N GLY A 62 10.12 -19.35 -10.56
CA GLY A 62 11.29 -20.02 -11.16
C GLY A 62 11.63 -21.40 -10.58
N ARG A 63 10.83 -21.95 -9.65
CA ARG A 63 11.10 -23.24 -8.98
C ARG A 63 10.04 -24.32 -9.17
N HIS A 64 9.30 -24.30 -10.28
CA HIS A 64 8.53 -25.47 -10.68
C HIS A 64 9.49 -26.54 -11.23
N VAL A 65 10.02 -27.36 -10.31
CA VAL A 65 10.50 -28.73 -10.57
C VAL A 65 9.34 -29.71 -10.48
#